data_AF-A0A349DMM7-F1
#
_entry.id   AF-A0A349DMM7-F1
#
_cell.length_a   1.000
_cell.length_b   1.000
_cell.length_c   1.000
_cell.angle_alpha   90.00
_cell.angle_beta   90.00
_cell.angle_gamma   90.00
#
_symmetry.space_group_name_H-M   'P 1'
#
loop_
_entity.id
_entity.type
_entity.pdbx_description
1 polymer ?
#
loop_
_entity_poly.entity_id
_entity_poly.type
_entity_poly.pdbx_seq_one_letter_code
_entity_poly.pdbx_strand_id
1 'polypeptide(L)'
;MKHILIILCCLLPFLSFTQPKSLDYTIDSKVFGSKRAIKVFLPNNFQPTDSLPVIYLFDAQWDQFYHLTSATIDYLMAIRQLPKCILVGIKSVKRQYELTPAPVNDDWKIPSLGGAKKLQNHLANEVFPLIDSLYHPVSFRIAIGHSLGGTFILNSIVDAPKLFNSYIAISPNLQIDDEEIILKFQRNLDQIVKTKKYIFTTNGIEGNVDAMFLRYNQKLDTLLRKRSNTSFEWFFTSYQNLDHATIPLRSMYNGLIKLSKKWKIPSDTLAVFITNKRGFKNQVIQFYQKLAQWTGYVYTPALHTFDELARYCVRKKQYTDGLEMYNWAIKTYPKQANLYHAKGECLEKLKQNKEAKKTYLQALQILSQQKELSKDDYQFYRNKINQNLKRLNQK
;
A
#
# COMPACT_ATOMS: atom_id res chain seq x y z
N MET A 1 28.47 -35.04 -55.57
CA MET A 1 28.61 -34.73 -54.14
C MET A 1 27.66 -33.59 -53.82
N LYS A 2 26.63 -33.82 -53.00
CA LYS A 2 25.59 -32.82 -52.67
C LYS A 2 26.12 -31.91 -51.56
N HIS A 3 26.21 -30.61 -51.82
CA HIS A 3 26.55 -29.61 -50.80
C HIS A 3 25.33 -29.33 -49.92
N ILE A 4 25.43 -29.69 -48.63
CA ILE A 4 24.44 -29.40 -47.61
C ILE A 4 24.73 -27.99 -47.08
N LEU A 5 23.84 -27.05 -47.37
CA LEU A 5 23.86 -25.69 -46.83
C LEU A 5 23.30 -25.75 -45.39
N ILE A 6 24.19 -25.73 -44.39
CA ILE A 6 23.79 -25.65 -42.98
C ILE A 6 23.42 -24.20 -42.68
N ILE A 7 22.13 -23.90 -42.63
CA ILE A 7 21.61 -22.63 -42.13
C ILE A 7 21.78 -22.63 -40.60
N LEU A 8 22.80 -21.93 -40.13
CA LEU A 8 23.05 -21.68 -38.71
C LEU A 8 21.99 -20.68 -38.19
N CYS A 9 20.87 -21.19 -37.68
CA CYS A 9 19.89 -20.38 -36.97
C CYS A 9 20.49 -19.87 -35.65
N CYS A 10 20.97 -18.62 -35.63
CA CYS A 10 21.34 -17.91 -34.41
C CYS A 10 20.10 -17.67 -33.55
N LEU A 11 19.83 -18.59 -32.62
CA LEU A 11 18.93 -18.37 -31.49
C LEU A 11 19.58 -17.34 -30.56
N LEU A 12 19.28 -16.06 -30.74
CA LEU A 12 19.54 -15.04 -29.72
C LEU A 12 18.61 -15.34 -28.53
N PRO A 13 19.14 -15.69 -27.35
CA PRO A 13 18.30 -15.79 -26.17
C PRO A 13 17.75 -14.40 -25.86
N PHE A 14 16.43 -14.25 -25.87
CA PHE A 14 15.77 -13.09 -25.29
C PHE A 14 16.12 -13.07 -23.80
N LEU A 15 17.15 -12.30 -23.43
CA LEU A 15 17.42 -11.94 -22.04
C LEU A 15 16.23 -11.09 -21.58
N SER A 16 15.27 -11.72 -20.92
CA SER A 16 14.28 -11.01 -20.11
C SER A 16 15.02 -10.32 -18.98
N PHE A 17 15.40 -9.05 -19.17
CA PHE A 17 15.92 -8.22 -18.09
C PHE A 17 14.83 -8.10 -17.03
N THR A 18 14.97 -8.85 -15.94
CA THR A 18 14.14 -8.66 -14.77
C THR A 18 14.57 -7.32 -14.16
N GLN A 19 13.64 -6.38 -14.03
CA GLN A 19 13.97 -5.11 -13.40
C GLN A 19 14.38 -5.41 -11.94
N PRO A 20 15.52 -4.89 -11.46
CA PRO A 20 15.93 -5.12 -10.09
C PRO A 20 14.85 -4.62 -9.14
N LYS A 21 14.41 -5.47 -8.20
CA LYS A 21 13.34 -5.11 -7.24
C LYS A 21 13.77 -3.97 -6.31
N SER A 22 15.06 -3.79 -6.07
CA SER A 22 15.62 -2.75 -5.23
C SER A 22 16.65 -1.93 -6.01
N LEU A 23 16.53 -0.60 -5.93
CA LEU A 23 17.40 0.37 -6.60
C LEU A 23 17.91 1.40 -5.59
N ASP A 24 19.17 1.80 -5.72
CA ASP A 24 19.75 2.89 -4.93
C ASP A 24 19.84 4.16 -5.77
N TYR A 25 19.43 5.29 -5.19
CA TYR A 25 19.55 6.60 -5.82
C TYR A 25 20.37 7.54 -4.94
N THR A 26 21.14 8.41 -5.59
CA THR A 26 21.84 9.52 -4.95
C THR A 26 21.24 10.83 -5.40
N ILE A 27 21.04 11.74 -4.44
CA ILE A 27 20.50 13.08 -4.61
C ILE A 27 21.61 14.06 -4.21
N ASP A 28 22.00 14.95 -5.10
CA ASP A 28 22.79 16.12 -4.75
C ASP A 28 21.90 17.13 -4.01
N SER A 29 21.79 16.97 -2.68
CA SER A 29 20.86 17.74 -1.87
C SER A 29 21.36 19.17 -1.67
N LYS A 30 20.64 20.14 -2.23
CA LYS A 30 20.83 21.57 -1.96
C LYS A 30 20.44 21.90 -0.53
N VAL A 31 19.40 21.25 -0.01
CA VAL A 31 18.95 21.44 1.38
C VAL A 31 20.05 21.05 2.37
N PHE A 32 20.71 19.91 2.17
CA PHE A 32 21.80 19.44 3.04
C PHE A 32 23.18 19.97 2.67
N GLY A 33 23.38 20.44 1.44
CA GLY A 33 24.69 20.82 0.91
C GLY A 33 25.61 19.61 0.68
N SER A 34 25.05 18.41 0.57
CA SER A 34 25.80 17.16 0.43
C SER A 34 24.98 16.08 -0.28
N LYS A 35 25.67 15.04 -0.78
CA LYS A 35 25.02 13.88 -1.39
C LYS A 35 24.21 13.09 -0.36
N ARG A 36 22.97 12.78 -0.70
CA ARG A 36 22.02 12.00 0.11
C ARG A 36 21.61 10.76 -0.66
N ALA A 37 21.45 9.64 0.02
CA ALA A 37 21.08 8.39 -0.62
C ALA A 37 19.68 7.93 -0.17
N ILE A 38 18.94 7.33 -1.10
CA ILE A 38 17.68 6.66 -0.84
C ILE A 38 17.70 5.27 -1.49
N LYS A 39 16.93 4.34 -0.92
CA LYS A 39 16.70 3.00 -1.50
C LYS A 39 15.26 2.89 -1.95
N VAL A 40 14.98 2.37 -3.13
CA VAL A 40 13.62 2.17 -3.64
C VAL A 40 13.39 0.68 -3.85
N PHE A 41 12.27 0.17 -3.34
CA PHE A 41 11.79 -1.19 -3.58
C PHE A 41 10.46 -1.13 -4.34
N LEU A 42 10.41 -1.82 -5.48
CA LEU A 42 9.25 -1.87 -6.38
C LEU A 42 8.47 -3.19 -6.20
N PRO A 43 7.13 -3.17 -6.30
CA PRO A 43 6.34 -4.39 -6.25
C PRO A 43 6.55 -5.23 -7.52
N ASN A 44 6.27 -6.53 -7.41
CA ASN A 44 6.35 -7.43 -8.56
C ASN A 44 5.44 -6.97 -9.70
N ASN A 45 5.95 -7.07 -10.93
CA ASN A 45 5.28 -6.65 -12.16
C ASN A 45 4.85 -5.18 -12.12
N PHE A 46 5.64 -4.30 -11.49
CA PHE A 46 5.44 -2.86 -11.58
C PHE A 46 5.49 -2.42 -13.05
N GLN A 47 4.52 -1.60 -13.47
CA GLN A 47 4.49 -1.00 -14.79
C GLN A 47 4.66 0.52 -14.67
N PRO A 48 5.29 1.21 -15.64
CA PRO A 48 5.39 2.67 -15.63
C PRO A 48 4.04 3.41 -15.59
N THR A 49 2.96 2.74 -15.98
CA THR A 49 1.59 3.26 -15.92
C THR A 49 0.91 3.03 -14.57
N ASP A 50 1.55 2.31 -13.65
CA ASP A 50 1.02 2.10 -12.29
C ASP A 50 1.19 3.38 -11.46
N SER A 51 0.09 3.91 -10.93
CA SER A 51 0.14 4.96 -9.91
C SER A 51 -0.14 4.34 -8.54
N LEU A 52 0.91 4.20 -7.73
CA LEU A 52 0.87 3.48 -6.44
C LEU A 52 1.12 4.40 -5.25
N PRO A 53 0.59 4.09 -4.05
CA PRO A 53 0.97 4.79 -2.83
C PRO A 53 2.43 4.50 -2.47
N VAL A 54 3.05 5.41 -1.72
CA VAL A 54 4.47 5.31 -1.35
C VAL A 54 4.61 5.20 0.17
N ILE A 55 5.35 4.20 0.61
CA ILE A 55 5.80 4.03 2.00
C ILE A 55 7.20 4.62 2.11
N TYR A 56 7.39 5.61 2.97
CA TYR A 56 8.67 6.19 3.33
C TYR A 56 9.15 5.58 4.65
N LEU A 57 10.23 4.80 4.59
CA LEU A 57 10.85 4.15 5.74
C LEU A 57 12.05 4.97 6.18
N PHE A 58 12.04 5.43 7.43
CA PHE A 58 13.20 6.07 8.05
C PHE A 58 14.16 5.01 8.60
N ASP A 59 15.43 5.38 8.73
CA ASP A 59 16.53 4.49 9.14
C ASP A 59 16.99 3.44 8.11
N ALA A 60 16.82 3.74 6.83
CA ALA A 60 17.26 2.85 5.75
C ALA A 60 18.79 2.82 5.55
N GLN A 61 19.58 3.58 6.33
CA GLN A 61 21.03 3.38 6.42
C GLN A 61 21.39 2.07 7.13
N TRP A 62 20.46 1.50 7.90
CA TRP A 62 20.60 0.19 8.50
C TRP A 62 19.95 -0.87 7.61
N ASP A 63 20.77 -1.58 6.82
CA ASP A 63 20.29 -2.49 5.78
C ASP A 63 19.41 -3.62 6.34
N GLN A 64 19.69 -4.13 7.55
CA GLN A 64 18.90 -5.17 8.19
C GLN A 64 17.45 -4.73 8.39
N PHE A 65 17.21 -3.49 8.82
CA PHE A 65 15.85 -2.98 9.00
C PHE A 65 15.16 -2.67 7.68
N TYR A 66 15.89 -2.16 6.69
CA TYR A 66 15.38 -2.00 5.34
C TYR A 66 14.94 -3.34 4.73
N HIS A 67 15.79 -4.37 4.81
CA HIS A 67 15.50 -5.70 4.26
C HIS A 67 14.35 -6.41 4.98
N LEU A 68 14.31 -6.32 6.32
CA LEU A 68 13.18 -6.80 7.11
C LEU A 68 11.87 -6.16 6.65
N THR A 69 11.89 -4.85 6.42
CA THR A 69 10.73 -4.07 5.97
C THR A 69 10.31 -4.41 4.55
N SER A 70 11.25 -4.43 3.59
CA SER A 70 10.96 -4.72 2.20
C SER A 70 10.42 -6.15 2.03
N ALA A 71 11.00 -7.13 2.73
CA ALA A 71 10.55 -8.52 2.67
C ALA A 71 9.13 -8.67 3.27
N THR A 72 8.86 -8.00 4.39
CA THR A 72 7.52 -7.99 5.00
C THR A 72 6.49 -7.38 4.03
N ILE A 73 6.81 -6.25 3.40
CA ILE A 73 5.93 -5.58 2.43
C ILE A 73 5.72 -6.45 1.18
N ASP A 74 6.77 -7.05 0.60
CA ASP A 74 6.66 -7.94 -0.57
C ASP A 74 5.75 -9.14 -0.26
N TYR A 75 5.96 -9.77 0.90
CA TYR A 75 5.12 -10.88 1.35
C TYR A 75 3.65 -10.45 1.49
N LEU A 76 3.38 -9.34 2.18
CA LEU A 76 2.02 -8.84 2.39
C LEU A 76 1.32 -8.48 1.07
N MET A 77 2.05 -7.94 0.09
CA MET A 77 1.53 -7.71 -1.26
C MET A 77 1.24 -9.03 -1.99
N ALA A 78 2.14 -10.01 -1.89
CA ALA A 78 1.98 -11.32 -2.53
C ALA A 78 0.74 -12.06 -2.02
N ILE A 79 0.49 -12.03 -0.70
CA ILE A 79 -0.72 -12.62 -0.09
C ILE A 79 -1.93 -11.69 -0.13
N ARG A 80 -1.85 -10.55 -0.85
CA ARG A 80 -2.93 -9.57 -1.04
C ARG A 80 -3.47 -8.98 0.26
N GLN A 81 -2.65 -8.95 1.30
CA GLN A 81 -2.97 -8.29 2.57
C GLN A 81 -2.57 -6.83 2.60
N LEU A 82 -1.72 -6.38 1.68
CA LEU A 82 -1.39 -4.98 1.44
C LEU A 82 -1.60 -4.66 -0.05
N PRO A 83 -2.28 -3.55 -0.41
CA PRO A 83 -2.29 -3.08 -1.79
C PRO A 83 -0.88 -2.87 -2.32
N LYS A 84 -0.68 -2.98 -3.65
CA LYS A 84 0.61 -2.67 -4.26
C LYS A 84 1.08 -1.27 -3.85
N CYS A 85 2.34 -1.15 -3.47
CA CYS A 85 2.95 0.10 -3.04
C CYS A 85 4.44 0.12 -3.39
N ILE A 86 5.01 1.33 -3.44
CA ILE A 86 6.44 1.55 -3.56
C ILE A 86 7.00 1.78 -2.16
N LEU A 87 8.14 1.19 -1.82
CA LEU A 87 8.86 1.48 -0.58
C LEU A 87 10.10 2.32 -0.88
N VAL A 88 10.21 3.47 -0.22
CA VAL A 88 11.36 4.40 -0.31
C VAL A 88 12.01 4.48 1.06
N GLY A 89 13.21 3.92 1.18
CA GLY A 89 14.06 4.02 2.36
C GLY A 89 14.86 5.31 2.38
N ILE A 90 14.72 6.10 3.43
CA ILE A 90 15.45 7.34 3.69
C ILE A 90 16.68 7.03 4.54
N LYS A 91 17.88 7.27 3.99
CA LYS A 91 19.14 7.09 4.71
C LYS A 91 19.52 8.39 5.41
N SER A 92 19.67 8.33 6.73
CA SER A 92 20.22 9.44 7.53
C SER A 92 21.74 9.42 7.49
N VAL A 93 22.39 10.59 7.45
CA VAL A 93 23.86 10.71 7.63
C VAL A 93 24.16 11.05 9.08
N LYS A 94 23.47 12.05 9.64
CA LYS A 94 23.52 12.41 11.07
C LYS A 94 22.18 12.09 11.72
N ARG A 95 21.92 10.81 11.93
CA ARG A 95 20.61 10.28 12.40
C ARG A 95 20.01 11.07 13.57
N GLN A 96 20.78 11.28 14.64
CA GLN A 96 20.29 11.97 15.83
C GLN A 96 19.88 13.42 15.54
N TYR A 97 20.64 14.13 14.72
CA TYR A 97 20.34 15.50 14.31
C TYR A 97 19.10 15.52 13.42
N GLU A 98 19.10 14.73 12.35
CA GLU A 98 18.07 14.79 11.32
C GLU A 98 16.68 14.32 11.80
N LEU A 99 16.62 13.41 12.77
CA LEU A 99 15.37 12.81 13.25
C LEU A 99 14.82 13.48 14.52
N THR A 100 15.41 14.58 14.97
CA THR A 100 14.95 15.28 16.18
C THR A 100 14.60 16.74 15.90
N PRO A 101 13.52 17.26 16.50
CA PRO A 101 13.14 18.67 16.37
C PRO A 101 14.21 19.57 17.00
N ALA A 102 14.22 20.84 16.57
CA ALA A 102 15.05 21.85 17.22
C ALA A 102 14.63 21.98 18.68
N PRO A 103 15.55 21.79 19.64
CA PRO A 103 15.22 21.91 21.06
C PRO A 103 14.72 23.31 21.41
N VAL A 104 13.70 23.39 22.25
CA VAL A 104 13.19 24.66 22.78
C VAL A 104 13.74 24.95 24.18
N ASN A 105 14.01 23.92 24.98
CA ASN A 105 14.55 24.07 26.34
C ASN A 105 16.08 24.15 26.31
N ASP A 106 16.66 25.03 27.13
CA ASP A 106 18.09 25.33 27.10
C ASP A 106 18.97 24.11 27.40
N ASP A 107 18.57 23.26 28.34
CA ASP A 107 19.30 22.05 28.72
C ASP A 107 19.40 21.02 27.57
N TRP A 108 18.50 21.11 26.59
CA TRP A 108 18.43 20.22 25.44
C TRP A 108 19.13 20.79 24.20
N LYS A 109 19.64 22.03 24.23
CA LYS A 109 20.34 22.67 23.10
C LYS A 109 21.75 22.12 22.87
N ILE A 110 21.82 20.85 22.48
CA ILE A 110 23.06 20.16 22.12
C ILE A 110 23.23 20.06 20.59
N PRO A 111 24.46 20.15 20.05
CA PRO A 111 24.69 20.21 18.60
C PRO A 111 24.21 19.00 17.79
N SER A 112 23.98 17.86 18.44
CA SER A 112 23.54 16.63 17.80
C SER A 112 22.03 16.56 17.56
N LEU A 113 21.24 17.59 17.93
CA LEU A 113 19.79 17.66 17.76
C LEU A 113 19.36 18.80 16.82
N GLY A 114 18.13 18.76 16.32
CA GLY A 114 17.49 19.92 15.70
C GLY A 114 17.41 19.98 14.18
N GLY A 115 17.76 18.88 13.51
CA GLY A 115 17.77 18.75 12.06
C GLY A 115 16.42 18.40 11.43
N ALA A 116 15.36 18.13 12.20
CA ALA A 116 14.08 17.67 11.64
C ALA A 116 13.52 18.62 10.57
N LYS A 117 13.56 19.94 10.79
CA LYS A 117 13.04 20.89 9.78
C LYS A 117 13.83 20.81 8.46
N LYS A 118 15.14 20.60 8.56
CA LYS A 118 16.02 20.42 7.39
C LYS A 118 15.69 19.12 6.65
N LEU A 119 15.47 18.03 7.37
CA LEU A 119 15.02 16.77 6.77
C LEU A 119 13.63 16.89 6.13
N GLN A 120 12.68 17.58 6.77
CA GLN A 120 11.35 17.86 6.20
C GLN A 120 11.46 18.60 4.85
N ASN A 121 12.34 19.60 4.77
CA ASN A 121 12.57 20.35 3.53
C ASN A 121 13.24 19.49 2.45
N HIS A 122 14.19 18.61 2.81
CA HIS A 122 14.79 17.66 1.88
C HIS A 122 13.75 16.69 1.31
N LEU A 123 12.85 16.18 2.16
CA LEU A 123 11.76 15.32 1.71
C LEU A 123 10.83 16.04 0.74
N ALA A 124 10.34 17.22 1.12
CA ALA A 124 9.36 17.98 0.35
C ALA A 124 9.90 18.49 -0.99
N ASN A 125 11.15 18.95 -1.01
CA ASN A 125 11.70 19.69 -2.15
C ASN A 125 12.63 18.85 -3.03
N GLU A 126 13.07 17.67 -2.59
CA GLU A 126 14.06 16.89 -3.32
C GLU A 126 13.66 15.41 -3.43
N VAL A 127 13.34 14.73 -2.33
CA VAL A 127 12.98 13.31 -2.38
C VAL A 127 11.64 13.08 -3.06
N PHE A 128 10.57 13.76 -2.63
CA PHE A 128 9.24 13.55 -3.21
C PHE A 128 9.21 13.92 -4.69
N PRO A 129 9.78 15.07 -5.15
CA PRO A 129 9.86 15.37 -6.57
C PRO A 129 10.62 14.32 -7.39
N LEU A 130 11.71 13.74 -6.87
CA LEU A 130 12.42 12.66 -7.55
C LEU A 130 11.53 11.42 -7.72
N ILE A 131 10.88 10.98 -6.64
CA ILE A 131 9.98 9.82 -6.67
C ILE A 131 8.77 10.09 -7.57
N ASP A 132 8.22 11.31 -7.54
CA ASP A 132 7.10 11.73 -8.37
C ASP A 132 7.49 11.68 -9.86
N SER A 133 8.70 12.11 -10.21
CA SER A 133 9.22 12.05 -11.59
C SER A 133 9.52 10.64 -12.08
N LEU A 134 10.02 9.76 -11.20
CA LEU A 134 10.42 8.41 -11.59
C LEU A 134 9.23 7.44 -11.70
N TYR A 135 8.24 7.60 -10.82
CA TYR A 135 7.24 6.56 -10.58
C TYR A 135 5.78 7.04 -10.60
N HIS A 136 5.52 8.34 -10.76
CA HIS A 136 4.16 8.91 -10.85
C HIS A 136 3.18 8.35 -9.80
N PRO A 137 3.55 8.35 -8.50
CA PRO A 137 2.75 7.76 -7.46
C PRO A 137 1.44 8.54 -7.26
N VAL A 138 0.46 7.90 -6.63
CA VAL A 138 -0.70 8.65 -6.12
C VAL A 138 -0.28 9.51 -4.92
N SER A 139 -1.04 10.56 -4.63
CA SER A 139 -0.79 11.50 -3.53
C SER A 139 -1.13 10.94 -2.15
N PHE A 140 -0.68 9.72 -1.85
CA PHE A 140 -0.86 9.04 -0.57
C PHE A 140 0.46 8.48 -0.06
N ARG A 141 1.02 9.15 0.94
CA ARG A 141 2.33 8.85 1.51
C ARG A 141 2.16 8.29 2.92
N ILE A 142 2.80 7.16 3.20
CA ILE A 142 2.80 6.48 4.49
C ILE A 142 4.21 6.62 5.07
N ALA A 143 4.35 7.03 6.32
CA ALA A 143 5.64 7.08 7.01
C ALA A 143 5.77 5.94 8.01
N ILE A 144 6.92 5.26 8.01
CA ILE A 144 7.29 4.25 9.00
C ILE A 144 8.59 4.66 9.65
N GLY A 145 8.60 4.74 10.99
CA GLY A 145 9.78 5.14 11.74
C GLY A 145 9.87 4.40 13.07
N HIS A 146 11.08 3.98 13.42
CA HIS A 146 11.40 3.34 14.69
C HIS A 146 12.24 4.28 15.56
N SER A 147 11.98 4.33 16.87
CA SER A 147 12.77 5.13 17.81
C SER A 147 12.76 6.61 17.42
N LEU A 148 13.93 7.22 17.15
CA LEU A 148 14.02 8.59 16.62
C LEU A 148 13.29 8.76 15.27
N GLY A 149 13.23 7.74 14.42
CA GLY A 149 12.40 7.79 13.21
C GLY A 149 10.91 7.94 13.55
N GLY A 150 10.43 7.22 14.56
CA GLY A 150 9.07 7.37 15.09
C GLY A 150 8.82 8.77 15.66
N THR A 151 9.83 9.29 16.36
CA THR A 151 9.86 10.64 16.95
C THR A 151 9.71 11.71 15.87
N PHE A 152 10.52 11.62 14.80
CA PHE A 152 10.48 12.52 13.65
C PHE A 152 9.10 12.54 12.99
N ILE A 153 8.55 11.36 12.68
CA ILE A 153 7.29 11.30 11.93
C ILE A 153 6.11 11.81 12.78
N LEU A 154 6.12 11.57 14.10
CA LEU A 154 5.09 12.14 14.99
C LEU A 154 5.22 13.66 15.10
N ASN A 155 6.44 14.20 15.25
CA ASN A 155 6.65 15.65 15.23
C ASN A 155 6.20 16.28 13.90
N SER A 156 6.37 15.58 12.78
CA SER A 156 5.96 16.08 11.45
C SER A 156 4.44 16.26 11.29
N ILE A 157 3.62 15.60 12.10
CA ILE A 157 2.16 15.81 12.11
C ILE A 157 1.83 17.26 12.47
N VAL A 158 2.63 17.87 13.35
CA VAL A 158 2.44 19.25 13.81
C VAL A 158 3.20 20.23 12.91
N ASP A 159 4.49 19.98 12.69
CA ASP A 159 5.38 20.95 12.02
C ASP A 159 5.25 20.96 10.48
N ALA A 160 4.78 19.85 9.91
CA ALA A 160 4.69 19.65 8.46
C ALA A 160 3.56 18.68 8.07
N PRO A 161 2.29 18.96 8.43
CA PRO A 161 1.16 18.01 8.30
C PRO A 161 0.89 17.52 6.87
N LYS A 162 1.45 18.17 5.84
CA LYS A 162 1.27 17.80 4.43
C LYS A 162 2.24 16.71 3.94
N LEU A 163 3.28 16.36 4.72
CA LEU A 163 4.28 15.37 4.26
C LEU A 163 3.69 13.98 4.09
N PHE A 164 2.89 13.52 5.06
CA PHE A 164 2.37 12.15 5.07
C PHE A 164 0.88 12.11 5.40
N ASN A 165 0.18 11.12 4.85
CA ASN A 165 -1.23 10.83 5.10
C ASN A 165 -1.39 9.83 6.25
N SER A 166 -0.44 8.91 6.41
CA SER A 166 -0.48 7.87 7.42
C SER A 166 0.88 7.65 8.09
N TYR A 167 0.85 7.24 9.35
CA TYR A 167 2.02 7.16 10.23
C TYR A 167 2.01 5.82 10.97
N ILE A 168 3.14 5.11 10.94
CA ILE A 168 3.41 3.94 11.76
C ILE A 168 4.64 4.26 12.60
N ALA A 169 4.41 4.72 13.83
CA ALA A 169 5.45 5.14 14.77
C ALA A 169 5.74 4.02 15.76
N ILE A 170 6.96 3.48 15.72
CA ILE A 170 7.36 2.31 16.50
C ILE A 170 8.28 2.77 17.63
N SER A 171 7.84 2.60 18.88
CA SER A 171 8.55 3.00 20.10
C SER A 171 9.20 4.39 20.00
N PRO A 172 8.44 5.46 19.70
CA PRO A 172 9.01 6.80 19.58
C PRO A 172 9.49 7.32 20.93
N ASN A 173 10.59 8.08 20.92
CA ASN A 173 11.11 8.76 22.11
C ASN A 173 10.40 10.11 22.26
N LEU A 174 9.28 10.12 22.98
CA LEU A 174 8.52 11.33 23.29
C LEU A 174 8.95 12.03 24.58
N GLN A 175 9.99 11.53 25.25
CA GLN A 175 10.62 12.21 26.39
C GLN A 175 11.44 13.42 25.95
N ILE A 176 11.98 13.37 24.72
CA ILE A 176 12.92 14.35 24.20
C ILE A 176 12.45 15.80 24.40
N ASP A 177 13.37 16.67 24.80
CA ASP A 177 13.14 18.10 24.98
C ASP A 177 11.96 18.39 25.92
N ASP A 178 12.00 17.76 27.09
CA ASP A 178 10.99 17.87 28.14
C ASP A 178 9.55 17.68 27.63
N GLU A 179 9.36 16.65 26.81
CA GLU A 179 8.07 16.28 26.22
C GLU A 179 7.53 17.30 25.20
N GLU A 180 8.36 18.16 24.61
CA GLU A 180 7.92 19.24 23.73
C GLU A 180 7.04 18.75 22.57
N ILE A 181 7.27 17.54 22.04
CA ILE A 181 6.38 16.96 21.02
C ILE A 181 4.96 16.75 21.58
N ILE A 182 4.82 16.21 22.79
CA ILE A 182 3.51 16.04 23.43
C ILE A 182 2.85 17.39 23.66
N LEU A 183 3.62 18.39 24.13
CA LEU A 183 3.14 19.76 24.32
C LEU A 183 2.67 20.39 22.99
N LYS A 184 3.40 20.17 21.89
CA LYS A 184 2.96 20.60 20.55
C LYS A 184 1.63 19.97 20.14
N PHE A 185 1.43 18.68 20.39
CA PHE A 185 0.14 18.01 20.15
C PHE A 185 -0.98 18.62 20.99
N GLN A 186 -0.71 18.89 22.27
CA GLN A 186 -1.67 19.51 23.17
C GLN A 186 -2.06 20.93 22.71
N ARG A 187 -1.08 21.76 22.32
CA ARG A 187 -1.30 23.13 21.83
C ARG A 187 -2.07 23.17 20.51
N ASN A 188 -1.95 22.14 19.66
CA ASN A 188 -2.53 22.11 18.31
C ASN A 188 -3.61 21.04 18.13
N LEU A 189 -4.20 20.55 19.22
CA LEU A 189 -5.05 19.36 19.22
C LEU A 189 -6.21 19.48 18.22
N ASP A 190 -6.90 20.62 18.21
CA ASP A 190 -8.06 20.86 17.36
C ASP A 190 -7.71 20.93 15.87
N GLN A 191 -6.54 21.46 15.51
CA GLN A 191 -6.10 21.41 14.11
C GLN A 191 -5.73 19.98 13.72
N ILE A 192 -5.06 19.24 14.61
CA ILE A 192 -4.60 17.86 14.34
C ILE A 192 -5.79 16.92 14.15
N VAL A 193 -6.83 16.98 14.98
CA VAL A 193 -7.99 16.07 14.85
C VAL A 193 -8.84 16.35 13.60
N LYS A 194 -8.70 17.54 13.01
CA LYS A 194 -9.31 17.88 11.71
C LYS A 194 -8.52 17.34 10.53
N THR A 195 -7.29 16.88 10.76
CA THR A 195 -6.49 16.24 9.72
C THR A 195 -7.01 14.82 9.47
N LYS A 196 -7.19 14.44 8.20
CA LYS A 196 -7.66 13.10 7.81
C LYS A 196 -6.54 12.05 7.91
N LYS A 197 -5.91 11.93 9.08
CA LYS A 197 -4.71 11.11 9.27
C LYS A 197 -5.05 9.76 9.87
N TYR A 198 -4.20 8.79 9.55
CA TYR A 198 -4.15 7.51 10.24
C TYR A 198 -2.83 7.40 10.97
N ILE A 199 -2.87 7.14 12.27
CA ILE A 199 -1.69 7.09 13.12
C ILE A 199 -1.75 5.81 13.94
N PHE A 200 -0.76 4.95 13.73
CA PHE A 200 -0.57 3.71 14.47
C PHE A 200 0.74 3.78 15.24
N THR A 201 0.64 3.83 16.57
CA THR A 201 1.79 3.95 17.46
C THR A 201 1.91 2.73 18.35
N THR A 202 3.13 2.26 18.55
CA THR A 202 3.40 1.11 19.43
C THR A 202 4.52 1.41 20.40
N ASN A 203 4.58 0.65 21.49
CA ASN A 203 5.70 0.66 22.44
C ASN A 203 5.91 -0.77 22.98
N GLY A 204 7.15 -1.19 23.19
CA GLY A 204 7.44 -2.41 23.95
C GLY A 204 7.14 -2.18 25.43
N ILE A 205 7.30 -3.19 26.26
CA ILE A 205 7.29 -2.98 27.72
C ILE A 205 8.51 -3.60 28.39
N GLU A 206 9.25 -4.45 27.68
CA GLU A 206 10.46 -5.07 28.18
C GLU A 206 11.69 -4.21 27.88
N GLY A 207 12.72 -4.37 28.70
CA GLY A 207 13.98 -3.66 28.56
C GLY A 207 13.92 -2.19 28.97
N ASN A 208 15.08 -1.64 29.37
CA ASN A 208 15.16 -0.33 29.99
C ASN A 208 14.62 0.80 29.10
N VAL A 209 14.92 0.77 27.80
CA VAL A 209 14.56 1.87 26.87
C VAL A 209 13.04 1.99 26.69
N ASP A 210 12.36 0.90 26.32
CA ASP A 210 10.92 0.96 26.06
C ASP A 210 10.11 1.13 27.34
N ALA A 211 10.58 0.60 28.47
CA ALA A 211 10.00 0.89 29.78
C ALA A 211 10.05 2.39 30.12
N MET A 212 11.16 3.08 29.80
CA MET A 212 11.28 4.53 29.97
C MET A 212 10.35 5.31 29.02
N PHE A 213 10.24 4.89 27.75
CA PHE A 213 9.41 5.58 26.76
C PHE A 213 7.91 5.40 26.97
N LEU A 214 7.50 4.29 27.59
CA LEU A 214 6.09 3.89 27.73
C LEU A 214 5.22 4.99 28.32
N ARG A 215 5.65 5.63 29.42
CA ARG A 215 4.86 6.68 30.10
C ARG A 215 4.56 7.87 29.19
N TYR A 216 5.50 8.25 28.33
CA TYR A 216 5.36 9.38 27.41
C TYR A 216 4.44 9.03 26.25
N ASN A 217 4.55 7.81 25.73
CA ASN A 217 3.65 7.31 24.70
C ASN A 217 2.21 7.14 25.21
N GLN A 218 2.03 6.73 26.47
CA GLN A 218 0.72 6.69 27.14
C GLN A 218 0.13 8.09 27.38
N LYS A 219 0.95 9.10 27.69
CA LYS A 219 0.49 10.49 27.78
C LYS A 219 -0.09 10.96 26.45
N LEU A 220 0.60 10.73 25.33
CA LEU A 220 0.08 11.09 24.01
C LEU A 220 -1.19 10.29 23.66
N ASP A 221 -1.26 9.00 23.98
CA ASP A 221 -2.48 8.20 23.80
C ASP A 221 -3.66 8.78 24.58
N THR A 222 -3.44 9.21 25.83
CA THR A 222 -4.47 9.84 26.67
C THR A 222 -5.05 11.09 26.01
N LEU A 223 -4.22 11.89 25.34
CA LEU A 223 -4.66 13.09 24.61
C LEU A 223 -5.51 12.75 23.38
N LEU A 224 -5.13 11.70 22.63
CA LEU A 224 -5.67 11.46 21.29
C LEU A 224 -6.77 10.40 21.22
N ARG A 225 -6.79 9.41 22.12
CA ARG A 225 -7.69 8.25 22.03
C ARG A 225 -9.17 8.63 22.04
N LYS A 226 -9.56 9.61 22.86
CA LYS A 226 -10.95 10.11 22.94
C LYS A 226 -11.34 11.04 21.80
N ARG A 227 -10.41 11.36 20.89
CA ARG A 227 -10.64 12.23 19.71
C ARG A 227 -10.59 11.45 18.39
N SER A 228 -10.12 10.21 18.44
CA SER A 228 -10.12 9.27 17.32
C SER A 228 -11.54 9.10 16.77
N ASN A 229 -11.70 9.28 15.47
CA ASN A 229 -12.95 9.19 14.73
C ASN A 229 -12.72 8.57 13.34
N THR A 230 -13.72 8.58 12.48
CA THR A 230 -13.63 7.93 11.15
C THR A 230 -12.72 8.64 10.14
N SER A 231 -12.35 9.91 10.39
CA SER A 231 -11.47 10.70 9.52
C SER A 231 -10.05 10.82 10.10
N PHE A 232 -9.95 11.10 11.40
CA PHE A 232 -8.70 11.10 12.16
C PHE A 232 -8.64 9.85 13.02
N GLU A 233 -7.80 8.90 12.65
CA GLU A 233 -7.69 7.62 13.33
C GLU A 233 -6.39 7.56 14.13
N TRP A 234 -6.51 7.46 15.45
CA TRP A 234 -5.41 7.21 16.36
C TRP A 234 -5.51 5.80 16.95
N PHE A 235 -4.39 5.09 16.94
CA PHE A 235 -4.22 3.79 17.58
C PHE A 235 -2.92 3.76 18.36
N PHE A 236 -3.00 3.31 19.60
CA PHE A 236 -1.85 3.00 20.44
C PHE A 236 -1.97 1.57 20.97
N THR A 237 -0.86 0.84 20.98
CA THR A 237 -0.79 -0.47 21.64
C THR A 237 0.59 -0.73 22.20
N SER A 238 0.64 -1.28 23.42
CA SER A 238 1.87 -1.77 24.02
C SER A 238 1.98 -3.28 23.83
N TYR A 239 3.18 -3.79 23.53
CA TYR A 239 3.42 -5.22 23.41
C TYR A 239 4.19 -5.79 24.59
N GLN A 240 3.58 -6.77 25.25
CA GLN A 240 4.25 -7.65 26.21
C GLN A 240 5.33 -8.47 25.51
N ASN A 241 6.41 -8.79 26.24
CA ASN A 241 7.52 -9.63 25.79
C ASN A 241 8.34 -9.08 24.61
N LEU A 242 8.16 -7.80 24.27
CA LEU A 242 8.96 -7.11 23.25
C LEU A 242 9.67 -5.93 23.88
N ASP A 243 10.92 -5.76 23.49
CA ASP A 243 11.78 -4.64 23.84
C ASP A 243 12.01 -3.70 22.65
N HIS A 244 12.81 -2.66 22.88
CA HIS A 244 13.10 -1.64 21.89
C HIS A 244 13.71 -2.17 20.58
N ALA A 245 14.48 -3.26 20.64
CA ALA A 245 15.18 -3.83 19.48
C ALA A 245 14.32 -4.85 18.71
N THR A 246 13.43 -5.56 19.41
CA THR A 246 12.62 -6.67 18.86
C THR A 246 11.23 -6.23 18.38
N ILE A 247 10.73 -5.10 18.86
CA ILE A 247 9.41 -4.56 18.48
C ILE A 247 9.18 -4.18 16.99
N PRO A 248 10.20 -3.83 16.17
CA PRO A 248 9.94 -3.31 14.82
C PRO A 248 9.11 -4.22 13.91
N LEU A 249 9.42 -5.52 13.85
CA LEU A 249 8.73 -6.45 12.96
C LEU A 249 7.22 -6.52 13.24
N ARG A 250 6.85 -6.77 14.50
CA ARG A 250 5.44 -6.93 14.91
C ARG A 250 4.66 -5.64 14.70
N SER A 251 5.26 -4.50 15.03
CA SER A 251 4.60 -3.19 14.95
C SER A 251 4.35 -2.77 13.51
N MET A 252 5.36 -2.92 12.65
CA MET A 252 5.23 -2.63 11.23
C MET A 252 4.19 -3.53 10.56
N TYR A 253 4.26 -4.85 10.79
CA TYR A 253 3.28 -5.80 10.27
C TYR A 253 1.85 -5.42 10.69
N ASN A 254 1.63 -5.18 11.99
CA ASN A 254 0.30 -4.87 12.50
C ASN A 254 -0.22 -3.51 12.02
N GLY A 255 0.64 -2.50 11.96
CA GLY A 255 0.30 -1.18 11.43
C GLY A 255 -0.11 -1.25 9.97
N LEU A 256 0.66 -1.95 9.13
CA LEU A 256 0.36 -2.14 7.71
C LEU A 256 -0.91 -2.95 7.48
N ILE A 257 -1.10 -4.07 8.18
CA ILE A 257 -2.31 -4.89 8.09
C ILE A 257 -3.55 -4.10 8.52
N LYS A 258 -3.43 -3.31 9.59
CA LYS A 258 -4.57 -2.54 10.09
C LYS A 258 -4.91 -1.37 9.14
N LEU A 259 -3.91 -0.71 8.58
CA LEU A 259 -4.10 0.33 7.57
C LEU A 259 -4.71 -0.25 6.29
N SER A 260 -4.22 -1.39 5.80
CA SER A 260 -4.67 -1.99 4.55
C SER A 260 -6.15 -2.38 4.54
N LYS A 261 -6.73 -2.68 5.72
CA LYS A 261 -8.17 -2.93 5.88
C LYS A 261 -9.04 -1.76 5.39
N LYS A 262 -8.53 -0.52 5.33
CA LYS A 262 -9.26 0.63 4.77
C LYS A 262 -9.62 0.45 3.27
N TRP A 263 -8.81 -0.30 2.52
CA TRP A 263 -9.05 -0.57 1.10
C TRP A 263 -9.96 -1.78 0.84
N LYS A 264 -10.28 -2.55 1.89
CA LYS A 264 -11.09 -3.77 1.80
C LYS A 264 -12.49 -3.51 2.33
N ILE A 265 -13.50 -3.94 1.59
CA ILE A 265 -14.88 -3.92 2.07
C ILE A 265 -15.06 -5.10 3.05
N PRO A 266 -15.43 -4.86 4.32
CA PRO A 266 -15.65 -5.94 5.28
C PRO A 266 -16.76 -6.90 4.83
N SER A 267 -16.65 -8.18 5.18
CA SER A 267 -17.63 -9.21 4.82
C SER A 267 -19.05 -8.87 5.28
N ASP A 268 -19.20 -8.32 6.48
CA ASP A 268 -20.51 -7.92 7.02
C ASP A 268 -21.10 -6.75 6.24
N THR A 269 -20.25 -5.83 5.79
CA THR A 269 -20.66 -4.73 4.89
C THR A 269 -21.11 -5.26 3.53
N LEU A 270 -20.41 -6.25 2.96
CA LEU A 270 -20.84 -6.91 1.72
C LEU A 270 -22.20 -7.59 1.87
N ALA A 271 -22.47 -8.22 3.03
CA ALA A 271 -23.75 -8.84 3.32
C ALA A 271 -24.91 -7.82 3.38
N VAL A 272 -24.63 -6.59 3.79
CA VAL A 272 -25.59 -5.48 3.74
C VAL A 272 -25.72 -4.92 2.31
N PHE A 273 -24.63 -4.83 1.55
CA PHE A 273 -24.66 -4.28 0.19
C PHE A 273 -25.50 -5.14 -0.75
N ILE A 274 -25.40 -6.46 -0.64
CA ILE A 274 -26.04 -7.41 -1.57
C ILE A 274 -27.56 -7.51 -1.41
N THR A 275 -28.10 -7.07 -0.28
CA THR A 275 -29.55 -7.02 -0.03
C THR A 275 -30.11 -5.61 -0.21
N ASN A 276 -29.27 -4.64 -0.55
CA ASN A 276 -29.67 -3.24 -0.61
C ASN A 276 -30.38 -2.91 -1.93
N LYS A 277 -31.53 -2.23 -1.83
CA LYS A 277 -32.34 -1.79 -2.98
C LYS A 277 -31.61 -0.83 -3.95
N ARG A 278 -30.54 -0.16 -3.52
CA ARG A 278 -29.73 0.73 -4.37
C ARG A 278 -28.80 -0.03 -5.34
N GLY A 279 -28.71 -1.36 -5.23
CA GLY A 279 -27.87 -2.22 -6.06
C GLY A 279 -26.45 -2.38 -5.52
N PHE A 280 -25.86 -3.57 -5.67
CA PHE A 280 -24.58 -3.91 -5.06
C PHE A 280 -23.43 -3.05 -5.61
N LYS A 281 -23.36 -2.90 -6.94
CA LYS A 281 -22.33 -2.10 -7.62
C LYS A 281 -22.28 -0.65 -7.12
N ASN A 282 -23.45 -0.02 -6.96
CA ASN A 282 -23.53 1.36 -6.51
C ASN A 282 -23.00 1.53 -5.07
N GLN A 283 -23.28 0.57 -4.19
CA GLN A 283 -22.76 0.56 -2.82
C GLN A 283 -21.23 0.40 -2.79
N VAL A 284 -20.69 -0.47 -3.66
CA VAL A 284 -19.24 -0.63 -3.84
C VAL A 284 -18.60 0.68 -4.36
N ILE A 285 -19.23 1.34 -5.33
CA ILE A 285 -18.76 2.64 -5.84
C ILE A 285 -18.75 3.68 -4.72
N GLN A 286 -19.83 3.78 -3.93
CA GLN A 286 -19.92 4.73 -2.82
C GLN A 286 -18.85 4.45 -1.75
N PHE A 287 -18.53 3.18 -1.48
CA PHE A 287 -17.44 2.82 -0.58
C PHE A 287 -16.10 3.40 -1.07
N TYR A 288 -15.74 3.16 -2.34
CA TYR A 288 -14.48 3.65 -2.88
C TYR A 288 -14.43 5.16 -3.09
N GLN A 289 -15.58 5.82 -3.30
CA GLN A 289 -15.67 7.28 -3.28
C GLN A 289 -15.37 7.86 -1.88
N LYS A 290 -15.89 7.27 -0.81
CA LYS A 290 -15.56 7.68 0.56
C LYS A 290 -14.09 7.46 0.87
N LEU A 291 -13.54 6.33 0.43
CA LEU A 291 -12.11 6.06 0.53
C LEU A 291 -11.30 7.14 -0.19
N ALA A 292 -11.67 7.51 -1.42
CA ALA A 292 -11.00 8.55 -2.19
C ALA A 292 -11.05 9.93 -1.51
N GLN A 293 -12.16 10.28 -0.85
CA GLN A 293 -12.28 11.52 -0.07
C GLN A 293 -11.35 11.55 1.16
N TRP A 294 -11.02 10.38 1.70
CA TRP A 294 -10.09 10.24 2.82
C TRP A 294 -8.63 10.21 2.34
N THR A 295 -8.33 9.40 1.33
CA THR A 295 -6.97 9.25 0.79
C THR A 295 -6.51 10.46 -0.03
N GLY A 296 -7.42 11.20 -0.64
CA GLY A 296 -7.11 12.28 -1.58
C GLY A 296 -6.78 11.80 -3.00
N TYR A 297 -6.99 10.51 -3.32
CA TYR A 297 -6.83 9.99 -4.68
C TYR A 297 -7.91 8.96 -5.02
N VAL A 298 -8.23 8.81 -6.30
CA VAL A 298 -9.19 7.82 -6.78
C VAL A 298 -8.55 6.44 -6.74
N TYR A 299 -9.09 5.54 -5.90
CA TYR A 299 -8.65 4.15 -5.87
C TYR A 299 -9.40 3.32 -6.92
N THR A 300 -8.65 2.72 -7.85
CA THR A 300 -9.17 1.70 -8.75
C THR A 300 -8.90 0.32 -8.15
N PRO A 301 -9.93 -0.49 -7.86
CA PRO A 301 -9.74 -1.84 -7.34
C PRO A 301 -8.91 -2.68 -8.30
N ALA A 302 -8.02 -3.51 -7.76
CA ALA A 302 -7.26 -4.45 -8.58
C ALA A 302 -8.18 -5.50 -9.21
N LEU A 303 -7.74 -6.12 -10.32
CA LEU A 303 -8.47 -7.17 -11.03
C LEU A 303 -9.02 -8.26 -10.10
N HIS A 304 -8.20 -8.75 -9.17
CA HIS A 304 -8.62 -9.79 -8.22
C HIS A 304 -9.75 -9.30 -7.30
N THR A 305 -9.74 -8.03 -6.89
CA THR A 305 -10.79 -7.45 -6.05
C THR A 305 -12.11 -7.39 -6.81
N PHE A 306 -12.08 -7.02 -8.10
CA PHE A 306 -13.27 -7.09 -8.96
C PHE A 306 -13.82 -8.51 -9.06
N ASP A 307 -12.95 -9.49 -9.32
CA ASP A 307 -13.34 -10.90 -9.42
C ASP A 307 -13.93 -11.42 -8.10
N GLU A 308 -13.32 -11.08 -6.96
CA GLU A 308 -13.82 -11.45 -5.62
C GLU A 308 -15.22 -10.89 -5.33
N LEU A 309 -15.43 -9.61 -5.65
CA LEU A 309 -16.73 -8.94 -5.47
C LEU A 309 -17.81 -9.50 -6.42
N ALA A 310 -17.48 -9.74 -7.69
CA ALA A 310 -18.42 -10.32 -8.64
C ALA A 310 -18.79 -11.76 -8.26
N ARG A 311 -17.80 -12.59 -7.89
CA ARG A 311 -18.03 -13.96 -7.39
C ARG A 311 -18.83 -13.97 -6.10
N TYR A 312 -18.68 -12.97 -5.23
CA TYR A 312 -19.51 -12.83 -4.03
C TYR A 312 -21.00 -12.74 -4.40
N CYS A 313 -21.37 -11.89 -5.36
CA CYS A 313 -22.75 -11.79 -5.86
C CYS A 313 -23.26 -13.13 -6.41
N VAL A 314 -22.45 -13.79 -7.25
CA VAL A 314 -22.79 -15.09 -7.85
C VAL A 314 -22.99 -16.18 -6.80
N ARG A 315 -22.13 -16.26 -5.77
CA ARG A 315 -22.30 -17.21 -4.64
C ARG A 315 -23.56 -16.94 -3.84
N LYS A 316 -23.98 -15.68 -3.73
CA LYS A 316 -25.26 -15.28 -3.11
C LYS A 316 -26.46 -15.42 -4.06
N LYS A 317 -26.27 -16.01 -5.24
CA LYS A 317 -27.27 -16.21 -6.30
C LYS A 317 -27.88 -14.90 -6.83
N GLN A 318 -27.23 -13.76 -6.56
CA GLN A 318 -27.58 -12.46 -7.14
C GLN A 318 -26.85 -12.29 -8.48
N TYR A 319 -27.34 -13.00 -9.50
CA TYR A 319 -26.68 -13.06 -10.79
C TYR A 319 -26.75 -11.74 -11.56
N THR A 320 -27.80 -10.94 -11.36
CA THR A 320 -27.91 -9.59 -11.96
C THR A 320 -26.80 -8.66 -11.45
N ASP A 321 -26.61 -8.58 -10.12
CA ASP A 321 -25.50 -7.82 -9.51
C ASP A 321 -24.13 -8.37 -9.95
N GLY A 322 -23.99 -9.70 -10.02
CA GLY A 322 -22.77 -10.34 -10.52
C GLY A 322 -22.43 -9.93 -11.95
N LEU A 323 -23.43 -9.91 -12.84
CA LEU A 323 -23.28 -9.45 -14.22
C LEU A 323 -22.88 -7.98 -14.30
N GLU A 324 -23.48 -7.10 -13.49
CA GLU A 324 -23.09 -5.69 -13.42
C GLU A 324 -21.64 -5.50 -12.96
N MET A 325 -21.22 -6.27 -11.95
CA MET A 325 -19.84 -6.25 -11.45
C MET A 325 -18.85 -6.75 -12.51
N TYR A 326 -19.14 -7.83 -13.24
CA TYR A 326 -18.28 -8.28 -14.34
C TYR A 326 -18.23 -7.30 -15.50
N ASN A 327 -19.36 -6.65 -15.84
CA ASN A 327 -19.37 -5.59 -16.85
C ASN A 327 -18.46 -4.42 -16.44
N TRP A 328 -18.50 -4.02 -15.17
CA TRP A 328 -17.61 -2.99 -14.66
C TRP A 328 -16.14 -3.44 -14.66
N ALA A 329 -15.87 -4.68 -14.24
CA ALA A 329 -14.53 -5.25 -14.25
C ALA A 329 -13.94 -5.30 -15.67
N ILE A 330 -14.72 -5.72 -16.67
CA ILE A 330 -14.32 -5.78 -18.08
C ILE A 330 -14.04 -4.38 -18.64
N LYS A 331 -14.83 -3.37 -18.26
CA LYS A 331 -14.57 -1.98 -18.67
C LYS A 331 -13.19 -1.50 -18.17
N THR A 332 -12.80 -1.91 -16.96
CA THR A 332 -11.51 -1.56 -16.35
C THR A 332 -10.36 -2.43 -16.88
N TYR A 333 -10.60 -3.72 -17.09
CA TYR A 333 -9.61 -4.72 -17.48
C TYR A 333 -10.06 -5.51 -18.73
N PRO A 334 -10.16 -4.89 -19.91
CA PRO A 334 -10.80 -5.48 -21.09
C PRO A 334 -10.03 -6.65 -21.71
N LYS A 335 -8.76 -6.82 -21.37
CA LYS A 335 -7.87 -7.86 -21.93
C LYS A 335 -7.80 -9.12 -21.04
N GLN A 336 -8.77 -9.34 -20.16
CA GLN A 336 -8.76 -10.43 -19.19
C GLN A 336 -9.81 -11.49 -19.53
N ALA A 337 -9.39 -12.58 -20.19
CA ALA A 337 -10.29 -13.61 -20.70
C ALA A 337 -11.16 -14.28 -19.61
N ASN A 338 -10.60 -14.46 -18.42
CA ASN A 338 -11.29 -15.03 -17.26
C ASN A 338 -12.54 -14.22 -16.85
N LEU A 339 -12.51 -12.89 -16.98
CA LEU A 339 -13.69 -12.05 -16.69
C LEU A 339 -14.83 -12.31 -17.67
N TYR A 340 -14.53 -12.47 -18.96
CA TYR A 340 -15.53 -12.76 -19.98
C TYR A 340 -16.10 -14.17 -19.81
N HIS A 341 -15.24 -15.15 -19.50
CA HIS A 341 -15.71 -16.49 -19.16
C HIS A 341 -16.68 -16.46 -17.96
N ALA A 342 -16.30 -15.82 -16.85
CA ALA A 342 -17.14 -15.73 -15.66
C ALA A 342 -18.44 -14.95 -15.90
N LYS A 343 -18.40 -13.90 -16.74
CA LYS A 343 -19.59 -13.20 -17.23
C LYS A 343 -20.52 -14.14 -18.00
N GLY A 344 -19.97 -14.96 -18.90
CA GLY A 344 -20.73 -15.99 -19.64
C GLY A 344 -21.44 -16.97 -18.71
N GLU A 345 -20.75 -17.45 -17.68
CA GLU A 345 -21.35 -18.34 -16.67
C GLU A 345 -22.50 -17.66 -15.92
N CYS A 346 -22.35 -16.37 -15.62
CA CYS A 346 -23.38 -15.56 -14.99
C CYS A 346 -24.61 -15.40 -15.90
N LEU A 347 -24.41 -15.13 -17.19
CA LEU A 347 -25.48 -15.02 -18.20
C LEU A 347 -26.26 -16.33 -18.37
N GLU A 348 -25.59 -17.48 -18.32
CA GLU A 348 -26.27 -18.79 -18.33
C GLU A 348 -27.21 -18.97 -17.12
N LYS A 349 -26.78 -18.52 -15.92
CA LYS A 349 -27.63 -18.57 -14.72
C LYS A 349 -28.85 -17.65 -14.82
N LEU A 350 -28.74 -16.57 -15.59
CA LEU A 350 -29.84 -15.66 -15.95
C LEU A 350 -30.66 -16.15 -17.15
N LYS A 351 -30.37 -17.33 -17.70
CA LYS A 351 -31.02 -17.90 -18.91
C LYS A 351 -30.83 -17.05 -20.19
N GLN A 352 -29.83 -16.18 -20.22
CA GLN A 352 -29.47 -15.35 -21.37
C GLN A 352 -28.45 -16.10 -22.27
N ASN A 353 -28.90 -17.21 -22.85
CA ASN A 353 -28.02 -18.19 -23.51
C ASN A 353 -27.33 -17.62 -24.78
N LYS A 354 -28.02 -16.77 -25.54
CA LYS A 354 -27.45 -16.16 -26.77
C LYS A 354 -26.29 -15.23 -26.43
N GLU A 355 -26.47 -14.40 -25.41
CA GLU A 355 -25.48 -13.46 -24.90
C GLU A 355 -24.32 -14.21 -24.23
N ALA A 356 -24.60 -15.29 -23.49
CA ALA A 356 -23.59 -16.15 -22.90
C ALA A 356 -22.66 -16.74 -23.97
N LYS A 357 -23.23 -17.31 -25.05
CA LYS A 357 -22.48 -17.86 -26.18
C LYS A 357 -21.58 -16.79 -26.82
N LYS A 358 -22.11 -15.60 -27.09
CA LYS A 358 -21.32 -14.48 -27.62
C LYS A 358 -20.16 -14.11 -26.69
N THR A 359 -20.40 -14.06 -25.40
CA THR A 359 -19.40 -13.69 -24.39
C THR A 359 -18.28 -14.75 -24.29
N TYR A 360 -18.60 -16.05 -24.38
CA TYR A 360 -17.60 -17.11 -24.40
C TYR A 360 -16.70 -17.07 -25.64
N LEU A 361 -17.27 -16.77 -26.81
CA LEU A 361 -16.48 -16.60 -28.03
C LEU A 361 -15.50 -15.43 -27.90
N GLN A 362 -15.94 -14.32 -27.30
CA GLN A 362 -15.05 -13.20 -26.96
C GLN A 362 -13.97 -13.60 -25.96
N ALA A 363 -14.30 -14.42 -24.95
CA ALA A 363 -13.32 -14.94 -23.99
C ALA A 363 -12.21 -15.74 -24.69
N LEU A 364 -12.55 -16.62 -25.65
CA LEU A 364 -11.57 -17.38 -26.44
C LEU A 364 -10.69 -16.46 -27.29
N GLN A 365 -11.28 -15.44 -27.92
CA GLN A 365 -10.53 -14.47 -28.73
C GLN A 365 -9.49 -13.74 -27.86
N ILE A 366 -9.90 -13.26 -26.69
CA ILE A 366 -8.99 -12.56 -25.77
C ILE A 366 -7.93 -13.52 -25.23
N LEU A 367 -8.31 -14.74 -24.86
CA LEU A 367 -7.39 -15.76 -24.36
C LEU A 367 -6.26 -16.04 -25.35
N SER A 368 -6.57 -16.10 -26.66
CA SER A 368 -5.57 -16.30 -27.72
C SER A 368 -4.54 -15.17 -27.82
N GLN A 369 -4.84 -13.98 -27.29
CA GLN A 369 -3.96 -12.82 -27.30
C GLN A 369 -3.17 -12.65 -25.99
N GLN A 370 -3.49 -13.41 -24.94
CA GLN A 370 -2.84 -13.31 -23.63
C GLN A 370 -1.55 -14.14 -23.61
N LYS A 371 -0.42 -13.49 -23.90
CA LYS A 371 0.91 -14.13 -23.98
C LYS A 371 1.55 -14.50 -22.63
N GLU A 372 1.06 -13.93 -21.53
CA GLU A 372 1.65 -14.09 -20.19
C GLU A 372 1.13 -15.34 -19.44
N LEU A 373 0.13 -16.04 -19.99
CA LEU A 373 -0.39 -17.27 -19.39
C LEU A 373 0.57 -18.44 -19.63
N SER A 374 0.72 -19.29 -18.61
CA SER A 374 1.37 -20.58 -18.79
C SER A 374 0.59 -21.44 -19.80
N LYS A 375 1.27 -22.39 -20.46
CA LYS A 375 0.61 -23.31 -21.41
C LYS A 375 -0.53 -24.09 -20.75
N ASP A 376 -0.34 -24.46 -19.48
CA ASP A 376 -1.31 -25.23 -18.71
C ASP A 376 -2.54 -24.38 -18.37
N ASP A 377 -2.34 -23.14 -17.89
CA ASP A 377 -3.45 -22.22 -17.60
C ASP A 377 -4.23 -21.88 -18.87
N TYR A 378 -3.52 -21.64 -19.98
CA TYR A 378 -4.15 -21.39 -21.28
C TYR A 378 -5.06 -22.55 -21.68
N GLN A 379 -4.56 -23.79 -21.62
CA GLN A 379 -5.35 -24.96 -21.97
C GLN A 379 -6.50 -25.20 -21.00
N PHE A 380 -6.30 -24.99 -19.71
CA PHE A 380 -7.35 -25.08 -18.71
C PHE A 380 -8.52 -24.15 -19.03
N TYR A 381 -8.26 -22.86 -19.22
CA TYR A 381 -9.30 -21.88 -19.54
C TYR A 381 -9.94 -22.17 -20.89
N ARG A 382 -9.15 -22.51 -21.91
CA ARG A 382 -9.65 -22.86 -23.25
C ARG A 382 -10.62 -24.04 -23.19
N ASN A 383 -10.26 -25.10 -22.46
CA ASN A 383 -11.09 -26.29 -22.31
C ASN A 383 -12.39 -25.99 -21.57
N LYS A 384 -12.33 -25.21 -20.48
CA LYS A 384 -13.53 -24.76 -19.75
C LYS A 384 -14.48 -23.97 -20.63
N ILE A 385 -13.98 -22.95 -21.35
CA ILE A 385 -14.83 -22.14 -22.22
C ILE A 385 -15.47 -23.00 -23.32
N ASN A 386 -14.72 -23.92 -23.94
CA ASN A 386 -15.24 -24.83 -24.95
C ASN A 386 -16.31 -25.79 -24.42
N GLN A 387 -16.16 -26.30 -23.19
CA GLN A 387 -17.17 -27.13 -22.54
C GLN A 387 -18.49 -26.36 -22.35
N ASN A 388 -18.41 -25.11 -21.88
CA ASN A 388 -19.59 -24.27 -21.70
C ASN A 388 -20.27 -23.93 -23.03
N LEU A 389 -19.51 -23.66 -24.10
CA LEU A 389 -20.04 -23.48 -25.46
C LEU A 389 -20.77 -24.72 -26.00
N LYS A 390 -20.21 -25.92 -25.79
CA LYS A 390 -20.86 -27.18 -26.19
C LYS A 390 -22.20 -27.36 -25.49
N ARG A 391 -22.25 -27.12 -24.17
CA ARG A 391 -23.49 -27.20 -23.38
C ARG A 391 -24.57 -26.25 -23.89
N LEU A 392 -24.20 -25.05 -24.32
CA LEU A 392 -25.15 -24.07 -24.85
C LEU A 392 -25.69 -24.42 -26.23
N ASN A 393 -24.97 -25.20 -27.03
CA ASN A 393 -25.45 -25.65 -28.35
C ASN A 393 -26.37 -26.87 -28.25
N GLN A 394 -26.47 -27.51 -27.08
CA GLN A 394 -27.33 -28.67 -26.80
C GLN A 394 -28.67 -28.29 -26.16
N LYS A 395 -28.87 -27.00 -25.86
CA LYS A 395 -30.10 -26.41 -25.30
C LYS A 395 -30.73 -25.52 -26.35
#